data_AF-A0A932TM44-F1
#
_entry.id   AF-A0A932TM44-F1
#
_cell.length_a   1.000
_cell.length_b   1.000
_cell.length_c   1.000
_cell.angle_alpha   90.00
_cell.angle_beta   90.00
_cell.angle_gamma   90.00
#
_symmetry.space_group_name_H-M   'P 1'
#
loop_
_entity.id
_entity.type
_entity.pdbx_description
1 polymer ?
#
loop_
_entity_poly.entity_id
_entity_poly.type
_entity_poly.pdbx_seq_one_letter_code
_entity_poly.pdbx_strand_id
1 'polypeptide(L)'
;MARLTSARKTPPAPPETLDRVVRNRERVIVRRQGRKVAAIVPIEDLAALEEMEDRQDARDFHAAKKQWGRQGKRTVSWDKLKTELGL
;
A
#
# COMPACT_ATOMS: atom_id res chain seq x y z
N MET A 1 0.89 7.04 5.39
CA MET A 1 2.25 6.76 5.91
C MET A 1 2.87 5.79 4.93
N ALA A 2 3.80 6.23 4.07
CA ALA A 2 4.44 5.32 3.11
C ALA A 2 5.01 4.12 3.88
N ARG A 3 4.58 2.90 3.52
CA ARG A 3 5.13 1.66 4.09
C ARG A 3 6.55 1.48 3.55
N LEU A 4 7.49 2.23 4.12
CA LEU A 4 8.91 2.01 3.94
C LEU A 4 9.29 0.74 4.71
N THR A 5 9.00 -0.42 4.12
CA THR A 5 9.69 -1.63 4.51
C THR A 5 11.15 -1.44 4.10
N SER A 6 11.99 -1.15 5.08
CA SER A 6 13.45 -1.08 4.93
C SER A 6 13.93 -2.24 4.06
N ALA A 7 14.31 -1.94 2.82
CA ALA A 7 14.83 -2.93 1.91
C ALA A 7 16.23 -3.30 2.40
N ARG A 8 16.36 -4.48 3.01
CA ARG A 8 17.66 -5.14 3.14
C ARG A 8 18.29 -5.17 1.75
N LYS A 9 19.38 -4.42 1.57
CA LYS A 9 20.42 -4.52 0.53
C LYS A 9 19.94 -5.19 -0.78
N THR A 10 18.93 -4.62 -1.43
CA THR A 10 18.54 -5.05 -2.77
C THR A 10 19.42 -4.29 -3.76
N PRO A 11 20.07 -4.95 -4.74
CA PRO A 11 20.82 -4.23 -5.75
C PRO A 11 19.89 -3.22 -6.44
N PRO A 12 20.35 -1.96 -6.63
CA PRO A 12 19.53 -0.96 -7.26
C PRO A 12 19.18 -1.39 -8.70
N ALA A 13 18.06 -0.88 -9.20
CA ALA A 13 17.75 -1.00 -10.61
C ALA A 13 18.90 -0.40 -11.46
N PRO A 14 19.08 -0.86 -12.71
CA PRO A 14 20.11 -0.31 -13.59
C PRO A 14 19.99 1.23 -13.70
N PRO A 15 21.10 2.00 -13.56
CA PRO A 15 21.06 3.46 -13.51
C PRO A 15 20.33 4.11 -14.69
N GLU A 16 20.49 3.58 -15.89
CA GLU A 16 19.83 4.06 -17.11
C GLU A 16 18.30 3.90 -17.06
N THR A 17 17.82 2.87 -16.36
CA THR A 17 16.38 2.66 -16.14
C THR A 17 15.85 3.67 -15.12
N LEU A 18 16.61 3.93 -14.05
CA LEU A 18 16.27 4.94 -13.05
C LEU A 18 16.22 6.35 -13.65
N ASP A 19 17.22 6.72 -14.46
CA ASP A 19 17.26 8.03 -15.11
C ASP A 19 16.04 8.25 -16.01
N ARG A 20 15.61 7.24 -16.77
CA ARG A 20 14.39 7.31 -17.59
C ARG A 20 13.13 7.51 -16.73
N VAL A 21 13.01 6.78 -15.64
CA VAL A 21 11.86 6.94 -14.72
C VAL A 21 11.85 8.34 -14.10
N VAL A 22 12.99 8.82 -13.62
CA VAL A 22 13.10 10.11 -12.92
C VAL A 22 12.98 11.30 -13.87
N ARG A 23 13.70 11.28 -14.99
CA ARG A 23 13.80 12.42 -15.93
C ARG A 23 12.66 12.43 -16.94
N ASN A 24 12.30 11.27 -17.49
CA ASN A 24 11.31 11.16 -18.55
C ASN A 24 9.92 10.78 -18.03
N ARG A 25 9.77 10.57 -16.72
CA ARG A 25 8.51 10.12 -16.07
C ARG A 25 8.00 8.80 -16.64
N GLU A 26 8.91 7.94 -17.07
CA GLU A 26 8.58 6.63 -17.61
C GLU A 26 8.16 5.65 -16.50
N ARG A 27 7.30 4.69 -16.85
CA ARG A 27 6.86 3.60 -15.96
C ARG A 27 7.33 2.28 -16.54
N VAL A 28 8.14 1.53 -15.80
CA VAL A 28 8.79 0.32 -16.30
C VAL A 28 8.26 -0.90 -15.58
N ILE A 29 7.84 -1.92 -16.33
CA ILE A 29 7.40 -3.20 -15.79
C ILE A 29 8.55 -4.19 -15.79
N VAL A 30 8.88 -4.71 -14.61
CA VAL A 30 9.88 -5.77 -14.43
C VAL A 30 9.20 -7.12 -14.64
N ARG A 31 9.78 -7.95 -15.51
CA ARG A 31 9.31 -9.31 -15.78
C ARG A 31 10.32 -10.35 -15.33
N ARG A 32 9.82 -11.47 -14.79
CA ARG A 32 10.60 -12.67 -14.48
C ARG A 32 9.87 -13.88 -15.02
N GLN A 33 10.56 -14.72 -15.81
CA GLN A 33 9.96 -15.90 -16.46
C GLN A 33 8.67 -15.55 -17.23
N GLY A 34 8.69 -14.44 -17.98
CA GLY A 34 7.53 -13.95 -18.75
C GLY A 34 6.42 -13.27 -17.93
N ARG A 35 6.42 -13.36 -16.61
CA ARG A 35 5.40 -12.79 -15.72
C ARG A 35 5.79 -11.40 -15.24
N LYS A 36 4.83 -10.49 -15.10
CA LYS A 36 5.03 -9.18 -14.45
C LYS A 36 5.21 -9.42 -12.94
N VAL A 37 6.30 -8.91 -12.35
CA VAL A 37 6.63 -9.17 -10.93
C VAL A 37 6.86 -7.89 -10.12
N ALA A 38 7.22 -6.79 -10.76
CA ALA A 38 7.38 -5.49 -10.11
C ALA A 38 7.20 -4.36 -11.14
N ALA A 39 7.12 -3.13 -10.65
CA ALA A 39 7.17 -1.93 -11.46
C ALA A 39 8.12 -0.90 -10.83
N ILE A 40 8.78 -0.11 -11.66
CA ILE A 40 9.53 1.07 -11.24
C ILE A 40 8.76 2.27 -11.79
N VAL A 41 8.35 3.16 -10.90
CA VAL A 41 7.52 4.33 -11.21
C VAL A 41 8.10 5.57 -10.54
N PRO A 42 7.79 6.78 -11.04
CA PRO A 42 8.10 8.02 -10.33
C PRO A 42 7.51 8.01 -8.92
N ILE A 43 8.17 8.70 -7.98
CA ILE A 43 7.73 8.72 -6.57
C ILE A 43 6.34 9.36 -6.42
N GLU A 44 6.00 10.29 -7.31
CA GLU A 44 4.72 10.98 -7.31
C GLU A 44 3.58 10.07 -7.76
N ASP A 45 3.85 9.14 -8.67
CA ASP A 45 2.86 8.12 -9.05
C ASP A 45 2.60 7.16 -7.89
N LEU A 46 3.65 6.76 -7.16
CA LEU A 46 3.48 5.96 -5.96
C LEU A 46 2.65 6.71 -4.91
N ALA A 47 2.96 7.98 -4.66
CA ALA A 47 2.20 8.81 -3.72
C ALA A 47 0.72 8.94 -4.13
N ALA A 48 0.44 9.12 -5.42
CA ALA A 48 -0.93 9.16 -5.92
C ALA A 48 -1.67 7.83 -5.72
N LEU A 49 -1.00 6.70 -5.92
CA LEU A 49 -1.57 5.37 -5.65
C LEU A 49 -1.85 5.18 -4.15
N GLU A 50 -0.93 5.57 -3.27
CA GLU A 50 -1.12 5.52 -1.81
C GLU A 50 -2.30 6.41 -1.37
N GLU A 51 -2.44 7.62 -1.92
CA GLU A 51 -3.58 8.49 -1.61
C GLU A 51 -4.92 7.90 -2.10
N MET A 52 -4.92 7.22 -3.23
CA MET A 52 -6.11 6.51 -3.73
C MET A 52 -6.50 5.35 -2.80
N GLU A 53 -5.52 4.56 -2.35
CA GLU A 53 -5.72 3.50 -1.36
C GLU A 53 -6.25 4.05 -0.05
N ASP A 54 -5.59 5.05 0.55
CA ASP A 54 -5.99 5.66 1.83
C ASP A 54 -7.44 6.17 1.79
N ARG A 55 -7.84 6.79 0.67
CA ARG A 55 -9.23 7.24 0.47
C ARG A 55 -10.22 6.08 0.36
N GLN A 56 -9.83 4.99 -0.29
CA GLN A 56 -10.67 3.81 -0.43
C GLN A 56 -10.84 3.10 0.91
N ASP A 57 -9.75 2.89 1.65
CA ASP A 57 -9.76 2.30 3.00
C ASP A 57 -10.64 3.11 3.97
N ALA A 58 -10.55 4.44 3.92
CA ALA A 58 -11.41 5.31 4.73
C ALA A 58 -12.90 5.12 4.38
N ARG A 59 -13.23 5.04 3.08
CA ARG A 59 -14.60 4.80 2.62
C ARG A 59 -15.11 3.44 3.09
N ASP A 60 -14.31 2.40 2.96
CA ASP A 60 -14.67 1.03 3.34
C ASP A 60 -14.86 0.92 4.85
N PHE A 61 -13.99 1.55 5.64
CA PHE A 61 -14.15 1.66 7.08
C PHE A 61 -15.48 2.33 7.46
N HIS A 62 -15.81 3.48 6.86
CA HIS A 62 -17.05 4.20 7.16
C HIS A 62 -18.29 3.40 6.76
N ALA A 63 -18.26 2.71 5.61
CA ALA A 63 -19.33 1.83 5.17
C ALA A 63 -19.54 0.66 6.14
N ALA A 64 -18.45 -0.03 6.51
CA ALA A 64 -18.48 -1.13 7.46
C ALA A 64 -19.00 -0.68 8.84
N LYS A 65 -18.53 0.47 9.35
CA LYS A 65 -18.99 1.04 10.62
C LYS A 65 -20.49 1.35 10.60
N LYS A 66 -21.00 1.93 9.51
CA LYS A 66 -22.42 2.23 9.35
C LYS A 66 -23.27 0.95 9.32
N GLN A 67 -22.81 -0.07 8.59
CA GLN A 67 -23.48 -1.37 8.56
C GLN A 67 -23.46 -2.05 9.94
N TRP A 68 -22.32 -2.01 10.64
CA TRP A 68 -22.17 -2.57 11.99
C TRP A 68 -23.18 -1.96 12.97
N GLY A 69 -23.31 -0.62 12.95
CA GLY A 69 -24.30 0.09 13.76
C GLY A 69 -25.74 -0.27 13.40
N ARG A 70 -26.08 -0.38 12.11
CA ARG A 70 -27.41 -0.81 11.65
C ARG A 70 -27.79 -2.22 12.10
N GLN A 71 -26.80 -3.10 12.21
CA GLN A 71 -26.99 -4.48 12.68
C GLN A 71 -27.03 -4.57 14.21
N GLY A 72 -26.95 -3.45 14.94
CA GLY A 72 -26.97 -3.44 16.42
C GLY A 72 -25.76 -4.13 17.06
N LYS A 73 -24.68 -4.36 16.30
CA LYS A 73 -23.50 -5.04 16.81
C LYS A 73 -22.74 -4.13 17.77
N ARG A 74 -22.24 -4.70 18.88
CA ARG A 74 -21.47 -3.96 19.89
C ARG A 74 -19.99 -3.90 19.50
N THR A 75 -19.34 -2.77 19.78
CA THR A 75 -17.88 -2.66 19.70
C THR A 75 -17.24 -3.30 20.93
N VAL A 76 -16.05 -3.85 20.77
CA VAL A 76 -15.19 -4.31 21.88
C VAL A 76 -14.12 -3.26 22.17
N SER A 77 -13.68 -3.15 23.42
CA SER A 77 -12.55 -2.28 23.77
C SER A 77 -11.25 -2.87 23.20
N TRP A 78 -10.29 -1.98 22.95
CA TRP A 78 -8.98 -2.38 22.42
C TRP A 78 -8.23 -3.32 23.38
N ASP A 79 -8.28 -3.06 24.69
CA ASP A 79 -7.64 -3.90 25.69
C ASP A 79 -8.23 -5.31 25.74
N LYS A 80 -9.56 -5.42 25.66
CA LYS A 80 -10.25 -6.71 25.63
C LYS A 80 -9.85 -7.51 24.40
N LEU A 81 -9.81 -6.86 23.23
CA LEU A 81 -9.44 -7.52 21.98
C LEU A 81 -7.98 -8.00 22.00
N LYS A 82 -7.05 -7.21 22.56
CA LYS A 82 -5.65 -7.64 22.73
C LYS A 82 -5.53 -8.88 23.59
N THR A 83 -6.23 -8.90 24.73
CA THR A 83 -6.26 -10.08 25.60
C THR A 83 -6.81 -11.32 24.88
N GLU A 84 -7.89 -11.17 24.10
CA GLU A 84 -8.47 -12.27 23.31
C GLU A 84 -7.51 -12.78 22.21
N LEU A 85 -6.68 -11.91 21.65
CA LEU A 85 -5.72 -12.24 20.58
C LEU A 85 -4.32 -12.65 21.09
N GLY A 86 -4.06 -12.56 22.40
CA GLY A 86 -2.73 -12.84 22.98
C GLY A 86 -1.65 -11.83 22.57
N LEU A 87 -2.04 -10.57 22.33
CA LEU A 87 -1.18 -9.46 21.91
C LEU A 87 -0.83 -8.50 23.05
#